data_AF-A0A970N7X0-F1
#
_entry.id   AF-A0A970N7X0-F1
#
_cell.length_a   1.000
_cell.length_b   1.000
_cell.length_c   1.000
_cell.angle_alpha   90.00
_cell.angle_beta   90.00
_cell.angle_gamma   90.00
#
_symmetry.space_group_name_H-M   'P 1'
#
loop_
_entity.id
_entity.type
_entity.pdbx_description
1 polymer ?
#
loop_
_entity_poly.entity_id
_entity_poly.type
_entity_poly.pdbx_seq_one_letter_code
_entity_poly.pdbx_strand_id
1 'polypeptide(L)' 'MAAQFPMYINLEDNNCTIFGGGDKAAARAAVLLKFGAKVTVVSPSLLQATSRVG' A
#
# COMPACT_ATOMS: atom_id res chain seq x y z
N MET A 1 -22.57 -15.00 -4.47
CA MET A 1 -21.16 -14.72 -4.13
C MET A 1 -20.37 -14.79 -5.43
N ALA A 2 -19.58 -13.78 -5.77
CA ALA A 2 -18.81 -13.76 -7.02
C ALA A 2 -17.53 -14.62 -6.88
N ALA A 3 -17.16 -15.35 -7.92
CA ALA A 3 -15.89 -16.07 -7.95
C ALA A 3 -14.72 -15.08 -8.05
N GLN A 4 -13.66 -15.33 -7.28
CA GLN A 4 -12.42 -14.56 -7.33
C GLN A 4 -11.33 -15.45 -7.91
N PHE A 5 -10.52 -14.91 -8.82
CA PHE A 5 -9.39 -15.61 -9.41
C PHE A 5 -8.09 -15.18 -8.73
N PRO A 6 -7.36 -16.08 -8.05
CA PRO A 6 -6.08 -15.73 -7.47
C PRO A 6 -5.03 -15.55 -8.58
N MET A 7 -4.28 -14.45 -8.54
CA MET A 7 -3.18 -14.21 -9.46
C MET A 7 -1.99 -13.55 -8.75
N TYR A 8 -0.79 -13.87 -9.23
CA TYR A 8 0.40 -13.10 -8.91
C TYR A 8 0.56 -11.97 -9.95
N ILE A 9 0.92 -10.78 -9.48
CA ILE A 9 1.13 -9.59 -10.32
C ILE A 9 2.53 -9.08 -10.03
N ASN A 10 3.31 -8.75 -11.06
CA ASN A 10 4.57 -8.05 -10.86
C ASN A 10 4.29 -6.59 -10.51
N LEU A 11 4.74 -6.18 -9.33
CA LEU A 11 4.57 -4.82 -8.81
C LEU A 11 5.87 -4.02 -8.84
N GLU A 12 6.99 -4.63 -9.23
CA GLU A 12 8.27 -3.95 -9.35
C GLU A 12 8.14 -2.72 -10.27
N ASP A 13 8.55 -1.56 -9.75
CA ASP A 13 8.48 -0.26 -10.42
C ASP A 13 7.08 0.22 -10.85
N ASN A 14 6.02 -0.51 -10.49
CA ASN A 14 4.66 -0.20 -10.87
C ASN A 14 4.03 0.85 -9.95
N ASN A 15 3.24 1.76 -10.51
CA ASN A 15 2.59 2.84 -9.77
C ASN A 15 1.36 2.31 -9.02
N CYS A 16 1.33 2.53 -7.70
CA CYS A 16 0.22 2.12 -6.83
C CYS A 16 -0.27 3.30 -5.99
N THR A 17 -1.55 3.65 -6.11
CA THR A 17 -2.14 4.77 -5.37
C THR A 17 -3.03 4.26 -4.24
N ILE A 18 -2.81 4.76 -3.02
CA ILE A 18 -3.63 4.47 -1.85
C ILE A 18 -4.36 5.74 -1.42
N PHE A 19 -5.66 5.63 -1.17
CA PHE A 19 -6.47 6.72 -0.63
C PHE A 19 -6.73 6.49 0.87
N GLY A 20 -6.48 7.54 1.67
CA GLY A 20 -6.56 7.50 3.14
C GLY A 20 -5.19 7.39 3.81
N GLY A 21 -5.08 7.92 5.03
CA GLY A 21 -3.80 8.07 5.75
C GLY A 21 -3.75 7.40 7.13
N GLY A 22 -4.69 6.50 7.44
CA GLY A 22 -4.74 5.76 8.70
C GLY A 22 -4.02 4.41 8.66
N ASP A 23 -4.18 3.60 9.72
CA ASP A 23 -3.45 2.32 9.89
C ASP A 23 -3.63 1.34 8.73
N LYS A 24 -4.84 1.27 8.16
CA LYS A 24 -5.11 0.40 7.00
C LYS A 24 -4.30 0.83 5.77
N ALA A 25 -4.18 2.14 5.53
CA ALA A 25 -3.39 2.65 4.41
C ALA A 25 -1.90 2.38 4.63
N ALA A 26 -1.40 2.59 5.86
CA ALA A 26 -0.03 2.27 6.23
C ALA A 26 0.30 0.77 6.04
N ALA A 27 -0.59 -0.12 6.49
CA ALA A 27 -0.41 -1.56 6.32
C ALA A 27 -0.39 -1.99 4.84
N ARG A 28 -1.24 -1.40 4.00
CA ARG A 28 -1.26 -1.66 2.55
C ARG A 28 -0.01 -1.11 1.87
N ALA A 29 0.42 0.11 2.22
CA ALA A 29 1.64 0.72 1.72
C ALA A 29 2.86 -0.14 2.04
N ALA A 30 2.98 -0.61 3.28
CA ALA A 30 4.08 -1.47 3.70
C ALA A 30 4.15 -2.79 2.91
N VAL A 31 3.01 -3.41 2.59
CA VAL A 31 2.98 -4.61 1.74
C VAL A 31 3.38 -4.28 0.30
N LEU A 32 2.80 -3.25 -0.31
CA LEU A 32 3.10 -2.87 -1.70
C LEU A 32 4.57 -2.49 -1.89
N LEU A 33 5.15 -1.74 -0.95
CA LEU A 33 6.57 -1.38 -0.95
C LEU A 33 7.49 -2.62 -0.88
N LYS A 34 7.13 -3.64 -0.10
CA LYS A 34 7.89 -4.91 -0.04
C LYS A 34 7.97 -5.63 -1.38
N PHE A 35 7.03 -5.37 -2.30
CA PHE A 35 7.02 -5.93 -3.66
C PHE A 35 7.57 -4.97 -4.72
N GLY A 36 8.25 -3.88 -4.31
CA GLY A 36 8.91 -2.96 -5.24
C GLY A 36 7.99 -1.94 -5.91
N ALA A 37 6.74 -1.79 -5.44
CA ALA A 37 5.81 -0.81 -5.99
C ALA A 37 6.21 0.63 -5.68
N LYS A 38 5.92 1.54 -6.61
CA LYS A 38 5.99 2.99 -6.40
C LYS A 38 4.68 3.45 -5.77
N VAL A 39 4.67 3.58 -4.46
CA VAL A 39 3.45 3.88 -3.69
C VAL A 39 3.25 5.39 -3.52
N THR A 40 2.10 5.88 -3.95
CA THR A 40 1.61 7.23 -3.68
C THR A 40 0.43 7.16 -2.71
N VAL A 41 0.50 7.88 -1.58
CA VAL A 41 -0.62 7.97 -0.63
C VAL A 41 -1.25 9.35 -0.72
N VAL A 42 -2.57 9.39 -0.94
CA VAL A 42 -3.35 10.63 -0.98
C VAL A 42 -4.28 10.67 0.22
N SER A 43 -4.07 11.64 1.11
CA SER A 43 -4.94 11.86 2.25
C SER A 43 -4.92 13.32 2.73
N PRO A 44 -6.06 13.87 3.20
CA PRO A 44 -6.09 15.20 3.82
C PRO A 44 -5.24 15.30 5.10
N SER A 45 -5.07 14.19 5.80
CA SER A 45 -4.24 14.08 6.99
C SER A 45 -3.52 12.74 7.01
N LEU A 46 -2.27 12.75 7.44
CA LEU A 46 -1.49 11.53 7.65
C LEU A 46 -1.47 11.21 9.14
N LEU A 47 -1.84 9.98 9.48
CA LEU A 47 -1.54 9.45 10.80
C LEU A 47 -0.02 9.32 10.89
N GLN A 48 0.57 9.81 11.98
CA GLN A 48 2.00 9.74 12.18
C GLN A 48 2.42 8.28 12.36
N ALA A 49 2.97 7.69 11.29
CA ALA A 49 3.40 6.30 11.28
C ALA A 49 4.45 6.09 12.39
N THR A 50 4.09 5.33 13.41
CA THR A 50 4.84 5.23 14.68
C THR A 50 5.95 4.18 14.66
N SER A 51 6.35 3.65 13.50
CA SER A 51 7.45 2.68 13.42
C SER A 51 8.47 3.03 12.34
N ARG A 52 9.54 3.67 12.78
CA ARG A 52 10.87 3.44 12.19
C ARG A 52 11.32 2.06 12.66
N VAL A 53 11.22 1.06 11.79
CA VAL A 53 11.98 -0.18 11.98
C VAL A 53 13.25 0.01 11.16
N GLY A 54 14.36 0.24 11.88
CA GLY A 54 15.70 0.17 11.32
C GLY A 54 16.13 -1.27 11.03
#